data_AF-A0A4Q6AYE3-F1
#
_entry.id   AF-A0A4Q6AYE3-F1
#
_cell.length_a   1.000
_cell.length_b   1.000
_cell.length_c   1.000
_cell.angle_alpha   90.00
_cell.angle_beta   90.00
_cell.angle_gamma   90.00
#
_symmetry.space_group_name_H-M   'P 1'
#
loop_
_entity.id
_entity.type
_entity.pdbx_description
1 polymer ?
#
loop_
_entity_poly.entity_id
_entity_poly.type
_entity_poly.pdbx_seq_one_letter_code
_entity_poly.pdbx_strand_id
1 'polypeptide(L)'
;VKASFDYWGVGSHAANYLASEDYNNAGTSAKFTHTAEPPASRTMRYKDGYTDVESTVNILYPTNTIYKNGAVKNDQLTKIITQKYIAQVPWLPLEAWNDHRRLGLPFFENVAVENPLPNLPALTQANVMTNQVKFYPQRLRYPSSLRNSSPKGYTEAVSLLGGPDEVLTPLWWAKK
;
A
#
# COMPACT_ATOMS: atom_id res chain seq x y z
N VAL A 1 9.11 12.34 12.02
CA VAL A 1 8.51 11.65 13.19
C VAL A 1 8.37 12.58 14.38
N LYS A 2 9.46 13.02 15.05
CA LYS A 2 9.37 13.91 16.24
C LYS A 2 8.51 15.16 16.01
N ALA A 3 8.76 15.91 14.94
CA ALA A 3 7.94 17.07 14.58
C ALA A 3 6.43 16.78 14.41
N SER A 4 6.07 15.58 13.94
CA SER A 4 4.65 15.17 13.86
C SER A 4 4.08 14.91 15.25
N PHE A 5 4.81 14.20 16.12
CA PHE A 5 4.40 13.98 17.50
C PHE A 5 4.27 15.30 18.27
N ASP A 6 5.20 16.23 18.08
CA ASP A 6 5.17 17.56 18.69
C ASP A 6 3.95 18.36 18.22
N TYR A 7 3.66 18.33 16.91
CA TYR A 7 2.46 18.97 16.34
C TYR A 7 1.16 18.47 16.97
N TRP A 8 1.07 17.17 17.24
CA TRP A 8 -0.09 16.55 17.88
C TRP A 8 -0.07 16.62 19.42
N GLY A 9 0.90 17.32 20.04
CA GLY A 9 0.99 17.46 21.49
C GLY A 9 1.40 16.19 22.23
N VAL A 10 1.95 15.19 21.52
CA VAL A 10 2.35 13.87 22.05
C VAL A 10 3.87 13.64 21.95
N GLY A 11 4.65 14.72 21.88
CA GLY A 11 6.11 14.69 21.73
C GLY A 11 6.85 13.79 22.72
N SER A 12 6.34 13.67 23.95
CA SER A 12 6.88 12.79 25.00
C SER A 12 6.93 11.31 24.59
N HIS A 13 6.06 10.87 23.69
CA HIS A 13 6.00 9.49 23.21
C HIS A 13 6.94 9.19 22.04
N ALA A 14 7.53 10.21 21.40
CA ALA A 14 8.28 10.04 20.16
C ALA A 14 9.53 9.17 20.34
N ALA A 15 10.22 9.28 21.48
CA ALA A 15 11.40 8.46 21.78
C ALA A 15 11.02 6.98 21.93
N ASN A 16 9.96 6.68 22.70
CA ASN A 16 9.46 5.32 22.89
C ASN A 16 8.98 4.71 21.56
N TYR A 17 8.27 5.50 20.75
CA TYR A 17 7.86 5.09 19.41
C TYR A 17 9.05 4.72 18.53
N LEU A 18 10.07 5.57 18.44
CA LEU A 18 11.27 5.33 17.62
C LEU A 18 12.15 4.18 18.14
N ALA A 19 12.00 3.80 19.41
CA ALA A 19 12.66 2.64 20.00
C ALA A 19 11.85 1.34 19.92
N SER A 20 10.56 1.40 19.55
CA SER A 20 9.69 0.23 19.53
C SER A 20 10.08 -0.76 18.44
N GLU A 21 10.19 -2.02 18.85
CA GLU A 21 10.37 -3.19 18.00
C GLU A 21 9.03 -3.89 17.68
N ASP A 22 7.92 -3.37 18.20
CA ASP A 22 6.59 -3.90 17.96
C ASP A 22 6.22 -3.77 16.48
N TYR A 23 5.65 -4.83 15.92
CA TYR A 23 5.23 -4.87 14.53
C TYR A 23 3.84 -4.25 14.36
N ASN A 24 3.68 -3.41 13.35
CA ASN A 24 2.37 -2.96 12.88
C ASN A 24 1.60 -4.10 12.17
N ASN A 25 0.39 -3.83 11.68
CA ASN A 25 -0.43 -4.85 11.01
C ASN A 25 0.22 -5.47 9.76
N ALA A 26 1.17 -4.78 9.12
CA ALA A 26 1.90 -5.25 7.95
C ALA A 26 3.23 -5.97 8.31
N GLY A 27 3.59 -6.06 9.59
CA GLY A 27 4.82 -6.71 10.02
C GLY A 27 6.05 -5.80 10.03
N THR A 28 5.88 -4.48 10.03
CA THR A 28 6.96 -3.49 10.07
C THR A 28 7.00 -2.81 11.44
N SER A 29 8.17 -2.73 12.05
CA SER A 29 8.38 -2.02 13.34
C SER A 29 8.93 -0.61 13.13
N ALA A 30 8.84 0.25 14.15
CA ALA A 30 9.28 1.65 14.05
C ALA A 30 10.80 1.84 14.17
N LYS A 31 11.48 1.06 15.03
CA LYS A 31 12.93 1.18 15.23
C LYS A 31 13.71 0.90 13.95
N PHE A 32 14.46 1.89 13.49
CA PHE A 32 15.16 1.86 12.19
C PHE A 32 16.14 0.70 12.06
N THR A 33 16.85 0.37 13.14
CA THR A 33 17.87 -0.68 13.17
C THR A 33 17.30 -2.07 13.46
N HIS A 34 16.02 -2.19 13.83
CA HIS A 34 15.40 -3.49 14.07
C HIS A 34 14.90 -4.09 12.77
N THR A 35 15.65 -5.05 12.23
CA THR A 35 15.36 -5.70 10.93
C THR A 35 15.02 -7.18 11.04
N ALA A 36 14.72 -7.68 12.25
CA ALA A 36 14.19 -9.02 12.38
C ALA A 36 12.82 -9.10 11.68
N GLU A 37 12.57 -10.17 10.95
CA GLU A 37 11.27 -10.38 10.33
C GLU A 37 10.25 -10.82 11.40
N PRO A 38 8.97 -10.42 11.27
CA PRO A 38 7.94 -10.84 12.19
C PRO A 38 7.71 -12.36 12.11
N PRO A 39 7.12 -12.97 13.15
CA PRO A 39 6.63 -14.35 13.06
C PRO A 39 5.56 -14.47 11.96
N ALA A 40 5.17 -15.71 11.62
CA ALA A 40 4.17 -15.95 10.57
C ALA A 40 2.79 -15.35 10.89
N SER A 41 2.42 -15.31 12.17
CA SER A 41 1.12 -14.83 12.65
C SER A 41 1.26 -14.00 13.92
N ARG A 42 0.18 -13.27 14.23
CA ARG A 42 -0.03 -12.59 15.51
C ARG A 42 -1.39 -12.96 16.08
N THR A 43 -1.50 -13.01 17.40
CA THR A 43 -2.77 -13.18 18.08
C THR A 43 -3.46 -11.83 18.21
N MET A 44 -4.72 -11.75 17.79
CA MET A 44 -5.58 -10.57 17.93
C MET A 44 -6.79 -10.93 18.78
N ARG A 45 -7.17 -10.03 19.69
CA ARG A 45 -8.43 -10.12 20.42
C ARG A 45 -9.56 -9.56 19.57
N TYR A 46 -10.70 -10.23 19.58
CA TYR A 46 -11.92 -9.72 18.95
C TYR A 46 -13.10 -9.98 19.88
N LYS A 47 -14.16 -9.17 19.71
CA LYS A 47 -15.45 -9.38 20.35
C LYS A 47 -16.40 -9.92 19.29
N ASP A 48 -16.98 -11.08 19.56
CA ASP A 48 -17.93 -11.69 18.63
C ASP A 48 -19.20 -10.85 18.56
N GLY A 49 -19.58 -10.41 17.35
CA GLY A 49 -20.70 -9.49 17.15
C GLY A 49 -22.08 -10.10 17.39
N TYR A 50 -22.20 -11.43 17.47
CA TYR A 50 -23.46 -12.13 17.71
C TYR A 50 -23.63 -12.53 19.18
N THR A 51 -22.53 -12.90 19.84
CA THR A 51 -22.54 -13.47 21.20
C THR A 51 -21.99 -12.53 22.26
N ASP A 52 -21.36 -11.42 21.88
CA ASP A 52 -20.71 -10.45 22.76
C ASP A 52 -19.55 -11.03 23.61
N VAL A 53 -19.06 -12.22 23.24
CA VAL A 53 -17.96 -12.90 23.94
C VAL A 53 -16.61 -12.42 23.41
N GLU A 54 -15.68 -12.12 24.32
CA GLU A 54 -14.28 -11.86 23.95
C GLU A 54 -13.55 -13.17 23.62
N SER A 55 -12.83 -13.17 22.50
CA SER A 55 -12.03 -14.32 22.06
C SER A 55 -10.75 -13.85 21.37
N THR A 56 -9.90 -14.82 21.02
CA THR A 56 -8.64 -14.59 20.30
C THR A 56 -8.61 -15.32 18.98
N VAL A 57 -8.00 -14.71 17.97
CA VAL A 57 -7.77 -15.30 16.66
C VAL A 57 -6.30 -15.12 16.26
N ASN A 58 -5.72 -16.11 15.61
CA ASN A 58 -4.39 -15.99 15.00
C ASN A 58 -4.55 -15.48 13.57
N ILE A 59 -3.97 -14.31 13.30
CA ILE A 59 -4.00 -13.65 11.99
C ILE A 59 -2.60 -13.69 11.39
N LEU A 60 -2.50 -14.09 10.13
CA LEU A 60 -1.24 -14.09 9.39
C LEU A 60 -0.79 -12.66 9.09
N TYR A 61 0.51 -12.40 9.16
CA TYR A 61 1.03 -11.17 8.56
C TYR A 61 0.90 -11.24 7.03
N PRO A 62 0.50 -10.15 6.38
CA PRO A 62 0.27 -10.17 4.94
C PRO A 62 1.59 -10.29 4.16
N THR A 63 1.51 -10.82 2.94
CA THR A 63 2.67 -11.02 2.07
C THR A 63 2.66 -10.06 0.89
N ASN A 64 3.56 -9.09 0.91
CA ASN A 64 3.75 -8.12 -0.16
C ASN A 64 4.56 -8.68 -1.32
N THR A 65 3.93 -9.47 -2.19
CA THR A 65 4.56 -10.02 -3.40
C THR A 65 5.18 -8.99 -4.35
N ILE A 66 4.74 -7.72 -4.32
CA ILE A 66 5.26 -6.63 -5.18
C ILE A 66 6.63 -6.16 -4.67
N TYR A 67 6.83 -6.17 -3.35
CA TYR A 67 8.11 -5.80 -2.75
C TYR A 67 8.95 -7.03 -2.41
N LYS A 68 10.09 -7.18 -3.09
CA LYS A 68 11.06 -8.28 -2.85
C LYS A 68 10.38 -9.67 -2.81
N ASN A 69 9.39 -9.89 -3.67
CA ASN A 69 8.62 -11.14 -3.76
C ASN A 69 7.98 -11.59 -2.43
N GLY A 70 7.70 -10.66 -1.52
CA GLY A 70 7.07 -10.94 -0.23
C GLY A 70 8.02 -11.46 0.85
N ALA A 71 9.31 -11.61 0.56
CA ALA A 71 10.30 -12.16 1.48
C ALA A 71 10.71 -11.19 2.61
N VAL A 72 10.35 -9.91 2.51
CA VAL A 72 10.79 -8.86 3.44
C VAL A 72 9.60 -7.99 3.86
N LYS A 73 9.40 -7.84 5.17
CA LYS A 73 8.39 -6.95 5.78
C LYS A 73 9.04 -5.86 6.63
N ASN A 74 10.24 -6.08 7.16
CA ASN A 74 10.83 -5.22 8.18
C ASN A 74 12.25 -4.73 7.86
N ASP A 75 12.51 -4.29 6.63
CA ASP A 75 13.80 -3.64 6.31
C ASP A 75 13.75 -2.10 6.43
N GLN A 76 14.90 -1.46 6.22
CA GLN A 76 15.01 0.00 6.34
C GLN A 76 14.14 0.73 5.32
N LEU A 77 13.95 0.20 4.11
CA LEU A 77 13.14 0.85 3.09
C LEU A 77 11.65 0.74 3.40
N THR A 78 11.17 -0.40 3.90
CA THR A 78 9.77 -0.54 4.36
C THR A 78 9.49 0.45 5.47
N LYS A 79 10.42 0.64 6.42
CA LYS A 79 10.32 1.65 7.48
C LYS A 79 10.29 3.07 6.95
N ILE A 80 11.23 3.44 6.08
CA ILE A 80 11.31 4.79 5.51
C ILE A 80 10.01 5.14 4.78
N ILE A 81 9.53 4.26 3.90
CA ILE A 81 8.33 4.54 3.11
C ILE A 81 7.07 4.51 3.97
N THR A 82 6.99 3.63 4.98
CA THR A 82 5.86 3.63 5.94
C THR A 82 5.82 4.92 6.75
N GLN A 83 6.95 5.41 7.27
CA GLN A 83 7.00 6.69 7.96
C GLN A 83 6.70 7.87 7.04
N LYS A 84 7.17 7.81 5.79
CA LYS A 84 6.86 8.82 4.76
C LYS A 84 5.36 8.88 4.51
N TYR A 85 4.71 7.74 4.33
CA TYR A 85 3.26 7.63 4.16
C TYR A 85 2.50 8.25 5.34
N ILE A 86 2.82 7.86 6.59
CA ILE A 86 2.16 8.38 7.80
C ILE A 86 2.31 9.91 7.89
N ALA A 87 3.48 10.45 7.54
CA ALA A 87 3.72 11.90 7.55
C ALA A 87 2.97 12.66 6.46
N GLN A 88 2.53 11.97 5.40
CA GLN A 88 1.90 12.54 4.21
C GLN A 88 0.37 12.48 4.23
N VAL A 89 -0.22 11.57 5.00
CA VAL A 89 -1.68 11.41 5.08
C VAL A 89 -2.30 12.53 5.94
N PRO A 90 -3.42 13.16 5.50
CA PRO A 90 -4.19 12.91 4.27
C PRO A 90 -3.83 13.86 3.09
N TRP A 91 -2.80 14.68 3.21
CA TRP A 91 -2.57 15.83 2.32
C TRP A 91 -1.80 15.53 1.04
N LEU A 92 -1.02 14.44 0.99
CA LEU A 92 -0.20 14.06 -0.18
C LEU A 92 -0.53 12.66 -0.72
N PRO A 93 -1.81 12.35 -1.05
CA PRO A 93 -2.22 11.02 -1.50
C PRO A 93 -1.64 10.63 -2.86
N LEU A 94 -1.39 11.60 -3.75
CA LEU A 94 -0.77 11.33 -5.05
C LEU A 94 0.67 10.84 -4.88
N GLU A 95 1.43 11.46 -3.97
CA GLU A 95 2.81 11.05 -3.68
C GLU A 95 2.86 9.66 -3.03
N ALA A 96 1.98 9.41 -2.05
CA ALA A 96 1.82 8.09 -1.44
C ALA A 96 1.51 7.01 -2.49
N TRP A 97 0.60 7.29 -3.43
CA TRP A 97 0.27 6.37 -4.50
C TRP A 97 1.41 6.19 -5.51
N ASN A 98 2.22 7.23 -5.75
CA ASN A 98 3.42 7.11 -6.58
C ASN A 98 4.46 6.16 -5.96
N ASP A 99 4.72 6.26 -4.66
CA ASP A 99 5.63 5.31 -4.00
C ASP A 99 5.10 3.89 -4.04
N HIS A 100 3.80 3.72 -3.77
CA HIS A 100 3.19 2.40 -3.78
C HIS A 100 3.32 1.75 -5.15
N ARG A 101 3.03 2.47 -6.24
CA ARG A 101 3.22 1.95 -7.61
C ARG A 101 4.69 1.70 -7.96
N ARG A 102 5.62 2.49 -7.45
CA ARG A 102 7.06 2.36 -7.76
C ARG A 102 7.73 1.22 -6.99
N LEU A 103 7.32 1.03 -5.73
CA LEU A 103 8.03 0.18 -4.77
C LEU A 103 7.19 -0.97 -4.22
N GLY A 104 5.87 -0.94 -4.38
CA GLY A 104 4.94 -1.77 -3.60
C GLY A 104 4.87 -1.33 -2.12
N LEU A 105 5.36 -0.13 -1.78
CA LEU A 105 5.46 0.37 -0.40
C LEU A 105 4.75 1.73 -0.24
N PRO A 106 4.10 2.01 0.91
CA PRO A 106 3.87 1.06 1.99
C PRO A 106 2.95 -0.07 1.51
N PHE A 107 2.93 -1.17 2.26
CA PHE A 107 2.05 -2.27 1.91
C PHE A 107 0.58 -1.89 2.17
N PHE A 108 -0.31 -2.23 1.24
CA PHE A 108 -1.75 -2.04 1.37
C PHE A 108 -2.44 -3.40 1.40
N GLU A 109 -3.20 -3.67 2.47
CA GLU A 109 -4.08 -4.83 2.55
C GLU A 109 -5.33 -4.60 1.69
N ASN A 110 -5.82 -5.66 1.04
CA ASN A 110 -7.13 -5.64 0.39
C ASN A 110 -8.17 -6.05 1.43
N VAL A 111 -8.94 -5.08 1.92
CA VAL A 111 -9.88 -5.31 3.03
C VAL A 111 -11.23 -5.87 2.59
N ALA A 112 -11.59 -5.68 1.31
CA ALA A 112 -12.83 -6.20 0.74
C ALA A 112 -12.73 -6.33 -0.77
N VAL A 113 -13.61 -7.14 -1.35
CA VAL A 113 -13.92 -7.11 -2.78
C VAL A 113 -15.19 -6.29 -2.91
N GLU A 114 -15.05 -5.04 -3.29
CA GLU A 114 -16.20 -4.23 -3.72
C GLU A 114 -16.73 -4.77 -5.05
N ASN A 115 -18.00 -4.49 -5.39
CA ASN A 115 -18.60 -4.88 -6.68
C ASN A 115 -17.58 -4.66 -7.80
N PRO A 116 -17.35 -5.65 -8.69
CA PRO A 116 -16.16 -5.71 -9.52
C PRO A 116 -16.00 -4.39 -10.27
N LEU A 117 -14.98 -3.61 -9.91
CA LEU A 117 -14.56 -2.46 -10.69
C LEU A 117 -14.24 -3.01 -12.08
N PRO A 118 -15.06 -2.72 -13.11
CA PRO A 118 -14.99 -3.46 -14.38
C PRO A 118 -13.64 -3.30 -15.08
N ASN A 119 -12.91 -2.23 -14.75
CA ASN A 119 -11.59 -1.92 -15.27
C ASN A 119 -10.43 -2.43 -14.37
N LEU A 120 -10.73 -3.10 -13.25
CA LEU A 120 -9.79 -3.77 -12.35
C LEU A 120 -10.28 -5.19 -12.01
N PRO A 121 -10.46 -6.08 -13.01
CA PRO A 121 -11.13 -7.37 -12.83
C PRO A 121 -10.28 -8.42 -12.09
N ALA A 122 -9.01 -8.11 -11.79
CA ALA A 122 -8.08 -9.08 -11.22
C ALA A 122 -8.43 -9.46 -9.77
N LEU A 123 -8.94 -8.51 -8.98
CA LEU A 123 -9.33 -8.74 -7.58
C LEU A 123 -10.69 -9.44 -7.53
N THR A 124 -10.72 -10.60 -6.88
CA THR A 124 -11.90 -11.45 -6.76
C THR A 124 -12.01 -11.99 -5.33
N GLN A 125 -13.18 -12.49 -4.94
CA GLN A 125 -13.37 -13.07 -3.62
C GLN A 125 -12.40 -14.24 -3.34
N ALA A 126 -12.03 -14.99 -4.39
CA ALA A 126 -11.10 -16.11 -4.27
C ALA A 126 -9.65 -15.69 -3.98
N ASN A 127 -9.26 -14.46 -4.30
CA ASN A 127 -7.87 -14.00 -4.19
C ASN A 127 -7.68 -12.73 -3.33
N VAL A 128 -8.71 -12.29 -2.60
CA VAL A 128 -8.69 -11.07 -1.77
C VAL A 128 -7.56 -11.08 -0.72
N MET A 129 -7.18 -12.27 -0.22
CA MET A 129 -6.09 -12.44 0.74
C MET A 129 -4.68 -12.47 0.09
N THR A 130 -4.59 -12.23 -1.21
CA THR A 130 -3.31 -12.19 -1.94
C THR A 130 -2.90 -10.75 -2.26
N ASN A 131 -1.74 -10.59 -2.89
CA ASN A 131 -1.24 -9.30 -3.36
C ASN A 131 -0.73 -9.45 -4.79
N GLN A 132 -1.04 -8.50 -5.65
CA GLN A 132 -0.51 -8.41 -7.02
C GLN A 132 -0.66 -6.98 -7.54
N VAL A 133 0.25 -6.56 -8.43
CA VAL A 133 0.22 -5.23 -9.06
C VAL A 133 -1.13 -4.94 -9.74
N LYS A 134 -1.75 -5.97 -10.33
CA LYS A 134 -3.02 -5.85 -11.06
C LYS A 134 -4.24 -5.53 -10.18
N PHE A 135 -4.10 -5.59 -8.85
CA PHE A 135 -5.15 -5.14 -7.92
C PHE A 135 -5.23 -3.62 -7.83
N TYR A 136 -4.14 -2.92 -8.20
CA TYR A 136 -4.04 -1.48 -8.06
C TYR A 136 -4.05 -0.83 -9.45
N PRO A 137 -4.81 0.26 -9.65
CA PRO A 137 -4.67 1.04 -10.86
C PRO A 137 -3.24 1.59 -10.97
N GLN A 138 -2.76 1.73 -12.20
CA GLN A 138 -1.39 2.12 -12.51
C GLN A 138 -1.31 3.51 -13.15
N ARG A 139 -2.41 4.03 -13.68
CA ARG A 139 -2.55 5.39 -14.21
C ARG A 139 -4.02 5.76 -14.37
N LEU A 140 -4.27 7.02 -14.66
CA LEU A 140 -5.53 7.46 -15.24
C LEU A 140 -5.40 7.46 -16.77
N ARG A 141 -6.51 7.16 -17.45
CA ARG A 141 -6.61 7.29 -18.91
C ARG A 141 -6.46 8.76 -19.30
N TYR A 142 -6.02 9.00 -20.53
CA TYR A 142 -6.06 10.36 -21.05
C TYR A 142 -7.50 10.89 -21.07
N PRO A 143 -7.72 12.20 -20.86
CA PRO A 143 -9.06 12.78 -20.92
C PRO A 143 -9.76 12.42 -22.23
N SER A 144 -11.04 12.06 -22.17
CA SER A 144 -11.81 11.68 -23.36
C SER A 144 -11.83 12.79 -24.42
N SER A 145 -11.83 14.06 -23.98
CA SER A 145 -11.76 15.24 -24.85
C SER A 145 -10.47 15.31 -25.68
N LEU A 146 -9.36 14.75 -25.21
CA LEU A 146 -8.08 14.77 -25.94
C LEU A 146 -8.17 13.99 -27.26
N ARG A 147 -8.95 12.91 -27.27
CA ARG A 147 -9.16 12.07 -28.46
C ARG A 147 -9.81 12.83 -29.61
N ASN A 148 -10.70 13.77 -29.28
CA ASN A 148 -11.44 14.57 -30.27
C ASN A 148 -10.73 15.88 -30.60
N SER A 149 -10.15 16.55 -29.60
CA SER A 149 -9.51 17.86 -29.77
C SER A 149 -8.11 17.78 -30.37
N SER A 150 -7.38 16.69 -30.16
CA SER A 150 -6.06 16.47 -30.75
C SER A 150 -5.84 14.99 -31.11
N PRO A 151 -6.46 14.47 -32.19
CA PRO A 151 -6.37 13.06 -32.54
C PRO A 151 -4.94 12.59 -32.82
N LYS A 152 -4.13 13.44 -33.48
CA LYS A 152 -2.70 13.15 -33.75
C LYS A 152 -1.89 13.08 -32.46
N GLY A 153 -2.02 14.09 -31.58
CA GLY A 153 -1.31 14.12 -30.31
C GLY A 153 -1.73 13.00 -29.36
N TYR A 154 -3.01 12.65 -29.33
CA TYR A 154 -3.49 11.47 -28.60
C TYR A 154 -2.82 10.19 -29.13
N THR A 155 -2.79 9.99 -30.45
CA THR A 155 -2.21 8.78 -31.06
C THR A 155 -0.72 8.64 -30.76
N GLU A 156 0.02 9.74 -30.80
CA GLU A 156 1.44 9.80 -30.41
C GLU A 156 1.62 9.53 -28.91
N ALA A 157 0.81 10.13 -28.04
CA ALA A 157 0.89 9.91 -26.60
C ALA A 157 0.57 8.46 -26.19
N VAL A 158 -0.32 7.77 -26.92
CA VAL A 158 -0.59 6.34 -26.71
C VAL A 158 0.58 5.49 -27.21
N SER A 159 1.21 5.82 -28.34
CA SER A 159 2.36 5.03 -28.83
C SER A 159 3.55 5.07 -27.88
N LEU A 160 3.75 6.19 -27.17
CA LEU A 160 4.80 6.35 -26.16
C LEU A 160 4.50 5.66 -24.83
N LEU A 161 3.26 5.23 -24.58
CA LEU A 161 2.87 4.62 -23.32
C LEU A 161 3.41 3.18 -23.18
N GLY A 162 3.75 2.52 -24.29
CA GLY A 162 4.20 1.13 -24.31
C GLY A 162 3.07 0.12 -24.02
N GLY A 163 1.81 0.54 -24.14
CA GLY A 163 0.61 -0.26 -23.91
C GLY A 163 -0.67 0.53 -24.24
N PRO A 164 -1.86 -0.07 -24.10
CA PRO A 164 -3.11 0.61 -24.39
C PRO A 164 -3.38 1.75 -23.39
N ASP A 165 -4.21 2.72 -23.77
CA ASP A 165 -4.67 3.79 -22.88
C ASP A 165 -5.70 3.28 -21.86
N GLU A 166 -5.24 2.44 -20.95
CA GLU A 166 -6.02 1.80 -19.89
C GLU A 166 -5.42 2.04 -18.50
N VAL A 167 -6.22 1.79 -17.46
CA VAL A 167 -5.85 2.06 -16.06
C VAL A 167 -4.76 1.14 -15.53
N LEU A 168 -4.60 -0.05 -16.10
CA LEU A 168 -3.59 -1.04 -15.70
C LEU A 168 -2.27 -0.92 -16.47
N THR A 169 -2.17 -0.01 -17.43
CA THR A 169 -0.91 0.19 -18.16
C THR A 169 0.08 0.94 -17.25
N PRO A 170 1.23 0.34 -16.89
CA PRO A 170 2.18 0.95 -15.98
C PRO A 170 2.84 2.19 -16.58
N LEU A 171 3.12 3.18 -15.72
CA LEU A 171 3.95 4.32 -16.11
C LEU A 171 5.42 3.89 -16.23
N TRP A 172 6.20 4.64 -17.01
CA TRP A 172 7.60 4.32 -17.31
C TRP A 172 8.50 4.12 -16.08
N TRP A 173 8.17 4.75 -14.95
CA TRP A 173 8.90 4.64 -13.68
C TRP A 173 8.32 3.58 -12.73
N ALA A 174 7.11 3.08 -12.98
CA ALA A 174 6.41 2.07 -12.18
C ALA A 174 6.70 0.65 -12.73
N LYS A 175 7.99 0.28 -12.78
CA LYS A 175 8.46 -0.95 -13.47
C LYS A 175 8.33 -2.23 -12.64
N LYS A 176 7.69 -2.21 -11.48
CA LYS A 176 7.58 -3.37 -10.57
C LYS A 176 6.15 -3.84 -10.43
#